data_AF-A0A821GBT3-F1
#
_entry.id   AF-A0A821GBT3-F1
#
_cell.length_a   1.000
_cell.length_b   1.000
_cell.length_c   1.000
_cell.angle_alpha   90.00
_cell.angle_beta   90.00
_cell.angle_gamma   90.00
#
_symmetry.space_group_name_H-M   'P 1'
#
loop_
_entity.id
_entity.type
_entity.pdbx_description
1 polymer ?
#
loop_
_entity_poly.entity_id
_entity_poly.type
_entity_poly.pdbx_seq_one_letter_code
_entity_poly.pdbx_strand_id
1 'polypeptide(L)' 'MNKNDYFNQIEEKLNDLNVYEQVKNDPTTIIKTEINKKVTKMLEQNKITDHNKYDLTSIDDLPKIRGQLKL' A
#
# COMPACT_ATOMS: atom_id res chain seq x y z
N MET A 1 -21.32 24.18 8.85
CA MET A 1 -20.16 23.59 8.16
C MET A 1 -20.71 22.70 7.06
N ASN A 2 -20.38 22.98 5.80
CA ASN A 2 -20.90 22.18 4.70
C ASN A 2 -20.08 20.88 4.58
N LYS A 3 -20.68 19.83 4.00
CA LYS A 3 -20.06 18.50 3.82
C LYS A 3 -18.66 18.58 3.19
N ASN A 4 -18.46 19.44 2.19
CA ASN A 4 -17.18 19.65 1.52
C ASN A 4 -16.16 20.33 2.44
N ASP A 5 -16.57 21.30 3.26
CA ASP A 5 -15.68 21.95 4.23
C ASP A 5 -15.19 20.93 5.29
N TYR A 6 -16.06 19.99 5.68
CA TYR A 6 -15.70 18.89 6.57
C TYR A 6 -14.67 17.95 5.93
N PHE A 7 -14.89 17.52 4.68
CA PHE A 7 -13.92 16.67 4.00
C PHE A 7 -12.57 17.34 3.80
N ASN A 8 -12.55 18.61 3.40
CA ASN A 8 -11.31 19.37 3.21
C ASN A 8 -10.49 19.46 4.51
N GLN A 9 -11.14 19.75 5.65
CA GLN A 9 -10.43 19.80 6.94
C GLN A 9 -9.87 18.43 7.38
N ILE A 10 -10.57 17.34 7.05
CA ILE A 10 -10.10 15.99 7.33
C ILE A 10 -8.91 15.64 6.42
N GLU A 11 -8.99 15.97 5.13
CA GLU A 11 -7.87 15.77 4.19
C GLU A 11 -6.64 16.59 4.58
N GLU A 12 -6.79 17.85 4.96
CA GLU A 12 -5.70 18.69 5.47
C GLU A 12 -5.03 18.06 6.69
N LYS A 13 -5.82 17.57 7.65
CA LYS A 13 -5.28 16.87 8.84
C LYS A 13 -4.57 15.57 8.48
N LEU A 14 -5.14 14.74 7.61
CA LEU A 14 -4.52 13.47 7.19
C LEU A 14 -3.23 13.66 6.38
N ASN A 15 -3.09 14.81 5.72
CA ASN A 15 -1.89 15.21 5.01
C ASN A 15 -0.85 15.90 5.91
N ASP A 16 -1.16 16.19 7.17
CA ASP A 16 -0.18 16.69 8.14
C ASP A 16 0.85 15.59 8.48
N LEU A 17 2.03 15.72 7.86
CA LEU A 17 3.17 14.83 8.02
C LEU A 17 3.76 14.86 9.44
N ASN A 18 3.41 15.84 10.28
CA ASN A 18 3.89 15.91 11.66
C ASN A 18 3.04 15.07 12.60
N VAL A 19 1.75 14.88 12.30
CA VAL A 19 0.80 14.19 13.19
C VAL A 19 0.54 12.76 12.73
N TYR A 20 0.38 12.54 11.42
CA TYR A 20 0.00 11.23 10.88
C TYR A 20 1.08 10.62 9.98
N GLU A 21 1.30 9.31 10.15
CA GLU A 21 2.14 8.47 9.31
C GLU A 21 1.30 7.56 8.38
N GLN A 22 1.99 6.93 7.43
CA GLN A 22 1.40 5.83 6.65
C GLN A 22 1.05 4.69 7.61
N VAL A 23 -0.13 4.09 7.40
CA VAL A 23 -0.55 2.93 8.18
C VAL A 23 0.45 1.80 7.98
N LYS A 24 1.12 1.34 9.05
CA LYS A 24 2.19 0.32 8.97
C LYS A 24 1.70 -1.00 8.38
N ASN A 25 0.46 -1.36 8.67
CA ASN A 25 -0.21 -2.56 8.14
C ASN A 25 -1.29 -2.16 7.14
N ASP A 26 -0.96 -1.31 6.17
CA ASP A 26 -1.93 -0.95 5.15
C ASP A 26 -2.30 -2.17 4.28
N PRO A 27 -3.58 -2.34 3.90
CA PRO A 27 -4.02 -3.49 3.12
C PRO A 27 -3.28 -3.68 1.79
N THR A 28 -2.82 -2.59 1.15
CA THR A 28 -2.14 -2.69 -0.15
C THR A 28 -0.72 -3.23 0.01
N THR A 29 -0.01 -2.84 1.07
CA THR A 29 1.26 -3.44 1.49
C THR A 29 1.11 -4.92 1.83
N ILE A 30 0.04 -5.32 2.53
CA ILE A 30 -0.24 -6.73 2.84
C ILE A 30 -0.45 -7.52 1.54
N ILE A 31 -1.30 -7.02 0.65
CA ILE A 31 -1.58 -7.68 -0.65
C ILE A 31 -0.30 -7.83 -1.47
N LYS A 32 0.51 -6.77 -1.60
CA LYS A 32 1.79 -6.81 -2.31
C LYS A 32 2.75 -7.83 -1.71
N THR A 33 2.82 -7.90 -0.39
CA THR A 33 3.65 -8.88 0.33
C THR A 33 3.20 -10.31 0.04
N GLU A 34 1.90 -10.59 0.08
CA GLU A 34 1.36 -11.93 -0.18
C GLU A 34 1.50 -12.36 -1.64
N ILE A 35 1.34 -11.43 -2.59
CA ILE A 35 1.64 -11.69 -4.01
C ILE A 35 3.11 -12.06 -4.18
N ASN A 36 4.03 -11.27 -3.62
CA ASN A 36 5.47 -11.54 -3.69
C ASN A 36 5.84 -12.90 -3.12
N LYS A 37 5.26 -13.29 -1.97
CA LYS A 37 5.47 -14.62 -1.37
C LYS A 37 5.01 -15.74 -2.31
N LYS A 38 3.80 -15.62 -2.88
CA LYS A 38 3.25 -16.63 -3.80
C LYS A 38 4.09 -16.77 -5.06
N VAL A 39 4.48 -15.64 -5.68
CA VAL A 39 5.28 -15.63 -6.90
C VAL A 39 6.67 -16.21 -6.66
N THR A 40 7.32 -15.85 -5.55
CA THR A 40 8.64 -16.40 -5.18
C THR A 40 8.58 -17.92 -5.03
N LYS A 41 7.56 -18.44 -4.35
CA LYS A 41 7.34 -19.89 -4.23
C LYS A 41 7.09 -20.56 -5.58
N MET A 42 6.41 -19.90 -6.52
CA MET A 42 6.20 -20.45 -7.87
C MET A 42 7.51 -20.50 -8.67
N LEU A 43 8.37 -19.49 -8.51
CA LEU A 43 9.69 -19.45 -9.14
C LEU A 43 10.60 -20.56 -8.58
N GLU A 44 10.67 -20.71 -7.26
CA GLU A 44 11.43 -21.79 -6.59
C GLU A 44 10.97 -23.20 -7.02
N GLN A 45 9.69 -23.34 -7.37
CA GLN A 45 9.12 -24.58 -7.90
C GLN A 45 9.30 -24.75 -9.41
N ASN A 46 10.04 -23.86 -10.08
CA ASN A 46 10.22 -23.82 -11.54
C ASN A 46 8.91 -23.79 -12.33
N LYS A 47 7.83 -23.23 -11.76
CA LYS A 47 6.51 -23.13 -12.43
C LYS A 47 6.39 -21.88 -13.31
N ILE A 48 7.26 -20.91 -13.08
CA ILE A 48 7.32 -19.64 -13.80
C ILE A 48 8.77 -19.25 -14.04
N THR A 49 9.00 -18.31 -14.94
CA THR A 49 10.32 -17.72 -15.20
C THR A 49 10.54 -16.44 -14.40
N ASP A 50 11.78 -15.95 -14.37
CA ASP A 50 12.10 -14.64 -13.80
C ASP A 50 11.33 -13.49 -14.46
N HIS A 51 11.09 -13.60 -15.78
CA HIS A 51 10.27 -12.62 -16.50
C HIS A 51 8.84 -12.59 -15.97
N ASN A 52 8.22 -13.75 -15.77
CA ASN A 52 6.89 -13.82 -15.17
C ASN A 52 6.86 -13.30 -13.73
N LYS A 53 7.94 -13.53 -12.96
CA LYS A 53 8.05 -12.97 -11.61
C LYS A 53 8.04 -11.45 -11.67
N TYR A 54 8.80 -10.85 -12.58
CA TYR A 54 8.79 -9.40 -12.77
C TYR A 54 7.38 -8.90 -13.08
N ASP A 55 6.70 -9.46 -14.09
CA ASP A 55 5.37 -9.01 -14.50
C ASP A 55 4.34 -9.12 -13.36
N LEU A 56 4.39 -10.19 -12.58
CA LEU A 56 3.45 -10.46 -11.48
C LEU A 56 3.72 -9.63 -10.22
N THR A 57 4.93 -9.08 -10.07
CA THR A 57 5.35 -8.33 -8.88
C THR A 57 5.55 -6.83 -9.14
N SER A 58 5.54 -6.42 -10.41
CA SER A 58 5.59 -5.02 -10.85
C SER A 58 4.25 -4.30 -10.62
N ILE A 59 3.82 -4.27 -9.36
CA ILE A 59 2.66 -3.52 -8.91
C ILE A 59 3.15 -2.15 -8.44
N ASP A 60 3.08 -1.21 -9.37
CA ASP A 60 3.35 0.21 -9.17
C ASP A 60 2.04 0.93 -8.80
N ASP A 61 2.16 2.11 -8.17
CA ASP A 61 1.03 3.01 -7.85
C ASP A 61 -0.10 2.44 -6.97
N LEU A 62 0.23 1.55 -6.02
CA LEU A 62 -0.73 1.16 -4.99
C LEU A 62 -1.06 2.35 -4.06
N PRO A 63 -2.35 2.58 -3.75
CA PRO A 63 -2.74 3.65 -2.85
C PRO A 63 -2.19 3.36 -1.45
N LYS A 64 -1.56 4.37 -0.86
CA LYS A 64 -1.03 4.33 0.50
C LYS A 64 -2.04 4.96 1.44
N ILE A 65 -2.46 4.21 2.46
CA ILE A 65 -3.39 4.73 3.47
C ILE A 65 -2.60 5.53 4.50
N ARG A 66 -3.03 6.77 4.74
CA ARG A 66 -2.48 7.68 5.75
C ARG A 66 -3.54 7.94 6.83
N GLY A 67 -3.10 8.14 8.06
CA GLY A 67 -4.00 8.43 9.18
C GLY A 67 -3.66 7.69 10.48
N GLN A 68 -2.56 6.94 10.52
CA GLN A 68 -2.05 6.41 11.77
C GLN A 68 -1.33 7.53 12.53
N LEU A 69 -1.68 7.78 13.80
CA LEU A 69 -0.95 8.75 14.62
C LEU A 69 0.51 8.30 14.80
N LYS A 70 1.45 9.25 14.70
CA LYS A 70 2.82 9.01 15.14
C LYS A 70 2.83 8.84 16.66
N LEU A 71 3.41 7.74 17.14
CA LEU A 71 3.69 7.51 18.56
C LEU A 71 5.00 8.20 18.97
#